data_AF-A0A965ARX4-F1
#
_entry.id   AF-A0A965ARX4-F1
#
_cell.length_a   1.000
_cell.length_b   1.000
_cell.length_c   1.000
_cell.angle_alpha   90.00
_cell.angle_beta   90.00
_cell.angle_gamma   90.00
#
_symmetry.space_group_name_H-M   'P 1'
#
loop_
_entity.id
_entity.type
_entity.pdbx_description
1 polymer ?
#
loop_
_entity_poly.entity_id
_entity_poly.type
_entity_poly.pdbx_seq_one_letter_code
_entity_poly.pdbx_strand_id
1 'polypeptide(L)'
;MTRTAKFRVWRGDANDGALKDYNIEVNEGEVVLDVIHRLQATQTPDLAVRWNCKAGKCGSCSAEINGRPRLMCMTRMNTFTDEETITVTPLRAFPVIRDLVTDVSFNYKKALEVPAFSGPANVKPGEYRMEQIDVERSQEFRKCIECFLCQDTCHVIRDHEENKEAFAGPRFFIRLAELDMHPLDT
;
A
#
# COMPACT_ATOMS: atom_id res chain seq x y z
N MET A 1 3.29 25.81 -13.49
CA MET A 1 2.87 25.68 -14.91
C MET A 1 1.90 24.51 -15.08
N THR A 2 1.09 24.53 -16.13
CA THR A 2 0.08 23.52 -16.43
C THR A 2 0.44 22.80 -17.72
N ARG A 3 0.37 21.46 -17.74
CA ARG A 3 0.67 20.65 -18.92
C ARG A 3 -0.36 19.55 -19.12
N THR A 4 -0.49 19.03 -20.34
CA THR A 4 -1.27 17.82 -20.59
C THR A 4 -0.38 16.60 -20.41
N ALA A 5 -0.84 15.60 -19.66
CA ALA A 5 -0.16 14.31 -19.47
C ALA A 5 -1.00 13.16 -20.04
N LYS A 6 -0.31 12.13 -20.53
CA LYS A 6 -0.92 10.89 -21.01
C LYS A 6 -0.98 9.88 -19.87
N PHE A 7 -2.19 9.46 -19.51
CA PHE A 7 -2.44 8.43 -18.52
C PHE A 7 -3.00 7.17 -19.17
N ARG A 8 -2.59 6.02 -18.67
CA ARG A 8 -3.14 4.72 -19.04
C ARG A 8 -3.60 4.00 -17.78
N VAL A 9 -4.89 3.97 -17.52
CA VAL A 9 -5.44 3.48 -16.24
C VAL A 9 -6.18 2.16 -16.46
N TRP A 10 -5.94 1.17 -15.59
CA TRP A 10 -6.68 -0.09 -15.60
C TRP A 10 -8.14 0.15 -15.12
N ARG A 11 -9.12 -0.18 -15.96
CA ARG A 11 -10.58 -0.03 -15.77
C ARG A 11 -11.45 -1.29 -15.98
N GLY A 12 -11.98 -1.90 -14.92
CA GLY A 12 -12.83 -3.11 -14.97
C GLY A 12 -12.93 -3.84 -13.63
N ASP A 13 -13.13 -5.16 -13.61
CA ASP A 13 -13.37 -5.91 -12.36
C ASP A 13 -12.63 -7.27 -12.29
N ALA A 14 -13.14 -8.19 -11.46
CA ALA A 14 -12.57 -9.52 -11.27
C ALA A 14 -12.65 -10.43 -12.50
N ASN A 15 -13.59 -10.17 -13.43
CA ASN A 15 -13.86 -11.03 -14.59
C ASN A 15 -13.18 -10.53 -15.85
N ASP A 16 -13.25 -9.23 -16.12
CA ASP A 16 -12.73 -8.66 -17.36
C ASP A 16 -12.08 -7.30 -17.15
N GLY A 17 -11.26 -6.91 -18.13
CA GLY A 17 -10.51 -5.69 -18.00
C GLY A 17 -9.60 -5.23 -19.12
N ALA A 18 -9.41 -3.91 -19.23
CA ALA A 18 -8.45 -3.31 -20.13
C ALA A 18 -7.89 -1.97 -19.63
N LEU A 19 -6.66 -1.67 -20.03
CA LEU A 19 -6.08 -0.34 -19.91
C LEU A 19 -6.85 0.65 -20.80
N LYS A 20 -7.18 1.82 -20.24
CA LYS A 20 -7.84 2.93 -20.95
C LYS A 20 -6.93 4.16 -20.94
N ASP A 21 -6.83 4.80 -22.09
CA ASP A 21 -6.00 5.97 -22.29
C ASP A 21 -6.78 7.25 -22.02
N TYR A 22 -6.14 8.19 -21.32
CA TYR A 22 -6.68 9.49 -20.94
C TYR A 22 -5.64 10.58 -21.21
N ASN A 23 -6.09 11.70 -21.75
CA ASN A 23 -5.30 12.94 -21.76
C ASN A 23 -5.88 13.85 -20.69
N ILE A 24 -5.07 14.27 -19.74
CA ILE A 24 -5.52 15.04 -18.60
C ILE A 24 -4.54 16.16 -18.29
N GLU A 25 -5.09 17.30 -17.92
CA GLU A 25 -4.30 18.43 -17.45
C GLU A 25 -3.68 18.09 -16.08
N VAL A 26 -2.43 18.50 -15.88
CA VAL A 26 -1.65 18.34 -14.66
C VAL A 26 -1.01 19.68 -14.30
N ASN A 27 -1.09 20.01 -13.02
CA ASN A 27 -0.50 21.21 -12.45
C ASN A 27 0.80 20.91 -11.71
N GLU A 28 1.63 21.94 -11.60
CA GLU A 28 2.86 21.89 -10.82
C GLU A 28 2.59 21.54 -9.35
N GLY A 29 3.40 20.64 -8.80
CA GLY A 29 3.28 20.17 -7.41
C GLY A 29 2.32 19.01 -7.20
N GLU A 30 1.53 18.62 -8.22
CA GLU A 30 0.59 17.50 -8.10
C GLU A 30 1.29 16.15 -7.97
N VAL A 31 0.58 15.22 -7.34
CA VAL A 31 0.94 13.80 -7.27
C VAL A 31 -0.03 12.97 -8.11
N VAL A 32 0.33 11.72 -8.41
CA VAL A 32 -0.50 10.82 -9.24
C VAL A 32 -1.92 10.69 -8.68
N LEU A 33 -2.10 10.68 -7.36
CA LEU A 33 -3.43 10.62 -6.74
C LEU A 33 -4.31 11.83 -7.10
N ASP A 34 -3.73 13.04 -7.22
CA ASP A 34 -4.49 14.24 -7.62
C ASP A 34 -5.04 14.07 -9.03
N VAL A 35 -4.21 13.53 -9.93
CA VAL A 35 -4.59 13.30 -11.32
C VAL A 35 -5.64 12.19 -11.44
N ILE A 36 -5.53 11.12 -10.65
CA ILE A 36 -6.56 10.07 -10.56
C ILE A 36 -7.90 10.65 -10.06
N HIS A 37 -7.90 11.51 -9.04
CA HIS A 37 -9.11 12.19 -8.60
C HIS A 37 -9.67 13.14 -9.65
N ARG A 38 -8.81 13.81 -10.41
CA ARG A 38 -9.23 14.68 -11.51
C ARG A 38 -9.90 13.86 -12.62
N LEU A 39 -9.34 12.71 -12.99
CA LEU A 39 -9.97 11.77 -13.92
C LEU A 39 -11.32 11.30 -13.40
N GLN A 40 -11.39 10.91 -12.12
CA GLN A 40 -12.64 10.53 -11.46
C GLN A 40 -13.65 11.69 -11.52
N ALA A 41 -13.28 12.92 -11.23
CA ALA A 41 -14.20 14.06 -11.22
C ALA A 41 -14.69 14.49 -12.62
N THR A 42 -13.97 14.15 -13.70
CA THR A 42 -14.20 14.78 -15.03
C THR A 42 -14.45 13.79 -16.17
N GLN A 43 -13.61 12.78 -16.34
CA GLN A 43 -13.63 11.90 -17.51
C GLN A 43 -14.17 10.50 -17.18
N THR A 44 -14.10 10.09 -15.92
CA THR A 44 -14.51 8.75 -15.47
C THR A 44 -15.07 8.73 -14.04
N PRO A 45 -16.28 9.28 -13.81
CA PRO A 45 -16.93 9.36 -12.49
C PRO A 45 -17.10 8.05 -11.74
N ASP A 46 -17.08 6.94 -12.46
CA ASP A 46 -17.28 5.61 -11.91
C ASP A 46 -15.96 4.87 -11.59
N LEU A 47 -14.80 5.54 -11.74
CA LEU A 47 -13.49 4.99 -11.39
C LEU A 47 -13.41 4.68 -9.90
N ALA A 48 -13.20 3.43 -9.54
CA ALA A 48 -12.94 2.99 -8.18
C ALA A 48 -11.46 3.16 -7.82
N VAL A 49 -11.19 3.87 -6.72
CA VAL A 49 -9.85 4.08 -6.17
C VAL A 49 -9.89 4.12 -4.66
N ARG A 50 -8.95 3.45 -4.01
CA ARG A 50 -8.77 3.50 -2.55
C ARG A 50 -7.80 4.63 -2.19
N TRP A 51 -8.20 5.49 -1.26
CA TRP A 51 -7.39 6.60 -0.76
C TRP A 51 -7.93 7.10 0.58
N ASN A 52 -7.16 7.93 1.29
CA ASN A 52 -7.62 8.67 2.47
C ASN A 52 -6.67 9.83 2.81
N CYS A 53 -5.59 9.57 3.57
CA CYS A 53 -4.80 10.62 4.26
C CYS A 53 -4.04 11.63 3.38
N LYS A 54 -3.76 11.28 2.11
CA LYS A 54 -2.94 12.07 1.17
C LYS A 54 -1.55 12.51 1.71
N ALA A 55 -1.00 11.79 2.69
CA ALA A 55 0.24 12.17 3.37
C ALA A 55 1.25 11.02 3.52
N GLY A 56 1.01 9.89 2.85
CA GLY A 56 1.87 8.71 2.96
C GLY A 56 1.85 8.04 4.33
N LYS A 57 0.72 8.11 5.05
CA LYS A 57 0.58 7.57 6.43
C LYS A 57 -0.41 6.43 6.60
N CYS A 58 -1.46 6.37 5.78
CA CYS A 58 -2.52 5.36 5.95
C CYS A 58 -2.34 4.09 5.12
N GLY A 59 -1.40 4.06 4.16
CA GLY A 59 -1.21 2.92 3.25
C GLY A 59 -2.31 2.69 2.19
N SER A 60 -3.42 3.45 2.19
CA SER A 60 -4.61 3.15 1.39
C SER A 60 -4.48 3.35 -0.13
N CYS A 61 -3.54 4.15 -0.63
CA CYS A 61 -3.46 4.57 -2.05
C CYS A 61 -2.33 3.86 -2.82
N SER A 62 -2.05 2.63 -2.44
CA SER A 62 -1.08 1.77 -3.10
C SER A 62 -1.56 1.35 -4.48
N ALA A 63 -0.69 1.45 -5.48
CA ALA A 63 -0.91 1.03 -6.85
C ALA A 63 0.44 0.73 -7.52
N GLU A 64 0.43 0.07 -8.67
CA GLU A 64 1.59 0.03 -9.55
C GLU A 64 1.54 1.22 -10.53
N ILE A 65 2.61 2.01 -10.55
CA ILE A 65 2.78 3.17 -11.45
C ILE A 65 3.98 2.90 -12.35
N ASN A 66 3.76 2.79 -13.65
CA ASN A 66 4.73 2.31 -14.64
C ASN A 66 5.37 0.97 -14.22
N GLY A 67 4.53 0.05 -13.72
CA GLY A 67 4.93 -1.28 -13.27
C GLY A 67 5.70 -1.31 -11.95
N ARG A 68 5.78 -0.19 -11.22
CA ARG A 68 6.46 -0.11 -9.92
C ARG A 68 5.47 0.12 -8.79
N PRO A 69 5.52 -0.67 -7.70
CA PRO A 69 4.64 -0.49 -6.55
C PRO A 69 4.98 0.83 -5.84
N ARG A 70 3.98 1.72 -5.74
CA ARG A 70 4.13 3.07 -5.19
C ARG A 70 2.86 3.51 -4.45
N LEU A 71 3.02 4.50 -3.57
CA LEU A 71 1.90 5.27 -3.05
C LEU A 71 1.55 6.38 -4.05
N MET A 72 0.33 6.37 -4.59
CA MET A 72 -0.11 7.42 -5.53
C MET A 72 -0.01 8.82 -4.92
N CYS A 73 -0.30 8.97 -3.62
CA CYS A 73 -0.23 10.28 -2.94
C CYS A 73 1.19 10.80 -2.70
N MET A 74 2.22 9.97 -2.87
CA MET A 74 3.62 10.36 -2.70
C MET A 74 4.39 10.39 -4.02
N THR A 75 3.76 9.96 -5.11
CA THR A 75 4.39 9.90 -6.43
C THR A 75 4.15 11.21 -7.15
N ARG A 76 5.16 12.07 -7.18
CA ARG A 76 5.06 13.42 -7.75
C ARG A 76 5.02 13.37 -9.27
N MET A 77 4.21 14.23 -9.88
CA MET A 77 4.08 14.31 -11.33
C MET A 77 5.33 14.86 -12.03
N ASN A 78 6.20 15.56 -11.30
CA ASN A 78 7.47 16.06 -11.80
C ASN A 78 8.57 14.99 -11.91
N THR A 79 8.29 13.74 -11.51
CA THR A 79 9.23 12.62 -11.72
C THR A 79 9.08 11.96 -13.10
N PHE A 80 8.06 12.33 -13.87
CA PHE A 80 7.77 11.82 -15.20
C PHE A 80 8.00 12.90 -16.25
N THR A 81 8.47 12.51 -17.44
CA THR A 81 8.63 13.47 -18.55
C THR A 81 7.29 13.81 -19.20
N ASP A 82 7.29 14.75 -20.14
CA ASP A 82 6.08 15.18 -20.83
C ASP A 82 5.63 14.18 -21.90
N GLU A 83 6.57 13.43 -22.46
CA GLU A 83 6.35 12.40 -23.47
C GLU A 83 5.95 11.05 -22.87
N GLU A 84 6.25 10.83 -21.58
CA GLU A 84 6.01 9.57 -20.88
C GLU A 84 4.50 9.31 -20.68
N THR A 85 4.06 8.10 -21.01
CA THR A 85 2.70 7.64 -20.67
C THR A 85 2.71 7.01 -19.30
N ILE A 86 1.97 7.60 -18.36
CA ILE A 86 1.90 7.16 -16.98
C ILE A 86 0.81 6.09 -16.86
N THR A 87 1.24 4.85 -16.73
CA THR A 87 0.36 3.69 -16.56
C THR A 87 0.10 3.45 -15.08
N VAL A 88 -1.17 3.38 -14.68
CA VAL A 88 -1.59 3.11 -13.30
C VAL A 88 -2.43 1.84 -13.27
N THR A 89 -1.96 0.85 -12.51
CA THR A 89 -2.65 -0.43 -12.32
C THR A 89 -2.86 -0.73 -10.84
N PRO A 90 -3.89 -1.51 -10.46
CA PRO A 90 -4.02 -2.08 -9.12
C PRO A 90 -2.77 -2.87 -8.71
N LEU A 91 -2.68 -3.16 -7.41
CA LEU A 91 -1.72 -4.13 -6.86
C LEU A 91 -1.93 -5.49 -7.53
N ARG A 92 -0.86 -6.10 -8.03
CA ARG A 92 -0.93 -7.34 -8.81
C ARG A 92 -0.95 -8.60 -7.96
N ALA A 93 -0.44 -8.55 -6.73
CA ALA A 93 -0.47 -9.72 -5.85
C ALA A 93 -1.86 -10.02 -5.25
N PHE A 94 -2.84 -9.15 -5.48
CA PHE A 94 -4.16 -9.21 -4.86
C PHE A 94 -5.27 -9.21 -5.93
N PRO A 95 -6.37 -9.97 -5.73
CA PRO A 95 -7.48 -9.98 -6.67
C PRO A 95 -8.07 -8.58 -6.86
N VAL A 96 -8.39 -8.22 -8.10
CA VAL A 96 -9.05 -6.95 -8.41
C VAL A 96 -10.51 -7.04 -7.98
N ILE A 97 -10.98 -6.04 -7.22
CA ILE A 97 -12.41 -5.86 -6.92
C ILE A 97 -13.02 -4.99 -8.02
N ARG A 98 -12.43 -3.81 -8.26
CA ARG A 98 -12.83 -2.89 -9.31
C ARG A 98 -11.73 -1.86 -9.56
N ASP A 99 -11.38 -1.64 -10.82
CA ASP A 99 -10.40 -0.67 -11.29
C ASP A 99 -9.07 -0.74 -10.51
N LEU A 100 -8.78 0.27 -9.67
CA LEU A 100 -7.55 0.34 -8.87
C LEU A 100 -7.71 -0.24 -7.46
N VAL A 101 -8.88 -0.82 -7.14
CA VAL A 101 -9.17 -1.40 -5.82
C VAL A 101 -8.98 -2.91 -5.86
N THR A 102 -8.17 -3.42 -4.94
CA THR A 102 -7.92 -4.86 -4.77
C THR A 102 -8.36 -5.40 -3.42
N ASP A 103 -8.63 -6.71 -3.39
CA ASP A 103 -8.92 -7.44 -2.16
C ASP A 103 -7.63 -7.78 -1.42
N VAL A 104 -7.36 -7.02 -0.37
CA VAL A 104 -6.22 -7.23 0.53
C VAL A 104 -6.56 -8.11 1.74
N SER A 105 -7.70 -8.81 1.75
CA SER A 105 -8.19 -9.66 2.85
C SER A 105 -7.19 -10.73 3.28
N PHE A 106 -6.34 -11.21 2.36
CA PHE A 106 -5.21 -12.08 2.67
C PHE A 106 -4.35 -11.53 3.82
N ASN A 107 -4.01 -10.23 3.77
CA ASN A 107 -3.18 -9.62 4.79
C ASN A 107 -3.92 -9.56 6.15
N TYR A 108 -5.21 -9.28 6.15
CA TYR A 108 -5.98 -9.28 7.40
C TYR A 108 -6.07 -10.67 8.01
N LYS A 109 -6.27 -11.72 7.18
CA LYS A 109 -6.26 -13.12 7.64
C LYS A 109 -4.91 -13.48 8.25
N LYS A 110 -3.80 -13.15 7.58
CA LYS A 110 -2.45 -13.39 8.10
C LYS A 110 -2.11 -12.57 9.34
N ALA A 111 -2.65 -11.36 9.48
CA ALA A 111 -2.50 -10.56 10.69
C ALA A 111 -3.13 -11.22 11.92
N LEU A 112 -4.28 -11.88 11.74
CA LEU A 112 -4.98 -12.60 12.82
C LEU A 112 -4.24 -13.85 13.31
N GLU A 113 -3.35 -14.42 12.49
CA GLU A 113 -2.50 -15.54 12.88
C GLU A 113 -1.32 -15.12 13.78
N VAL A 114 -0.98 -13.82 13.78
CA VAL A 114 0.11 -13.30 14.63
C VAL A 114 -0.42 -13.12 16.06
N PRO A 115 0.26 -13.69 17.08
CA PRO A 115 -0.17 -13.54 18.46
C PRO A 115 -0.18 -12.07 18.88
N ALA A 116 -1.17 -11.71 19.69
CA ALA A 116 -1.17 -10.41 20.36
C ALA A 116 -0.04 -10.38 21.39
N PHE A 117 0.56 -9.20 21.59
CA PHE A 117 1.51 -8.99 22.67
C PHE A 117 0.86 -9.34 24.02
N SER A 118 1.50 -10.22 24.77
CA SER A 118 1.18 -10.51 26.17
C SER A 118 2.27 -9.95 27.06
N GLY A 119 1.95 -8.95 27.88
CA GLY A 119 2.90 -8.43 28.85
C GLY A 119 3.23 -9.45 29.95
N PRO A 120 4.26 -9.17 30.77
CA PRO A 120 4.66 -10.05 31.86
C PRO A 120 3.48 -10.37 32.80
N ALA A 121 3.21 -11.66 33.01
CA ALA A 121 2.03 -12.14 33.74
C ALA A 121 1.89 -11.56 35.16
N ASN A 122 3.01 -11.16 35.78
CA ASN A 122 3.07 -10.70 37.16
C ASN A 122 3.11 -9.17 37.30
N VAL A 123 2.93 -8.39 36.22
CA VAL A 123 3.00 -6.92 36.24
C VAL A 123 1.65 -6.33 35.84
N LYS A 124 1.10 -5.42 36.66
CA LYS A 124 -0.21 -4.81 36.37
C LYS A 124 -0.09 -3.73 35.28
N PRO A 125 -1.17 -3.44 34.54
CA PRO A 125 -1.21 -2.29 33.62
C PRO A 125 -0.80 -0.99 34.33
N GLY A 126 0.14 -0.23 33.75
CA GLY A 126 0.68 1.01 34.32
C GLY A 126 1.92 0.84 35.22
N GLU A 127 2.23 -0.39 35.63
CA GLU A 127 3.44 -0.70 36.41
C GLU A 127 4.64 -1.05 35.53
N TYR A 128 4.43 -1.27 34.23
CA TYR A 128 5.50 -1.51 33.27
C TYR A 128 6.56 -0.42 33.32
N ARG A 129 7.83 -0.81 33.31
CA ARG A 129 8.99 0.06 33.16
C ARG A 129 9.82 -0.48 32.01
N MET A 130 10.27 0.41 31.14
CA MET A 130 11.06 0.11 29.96
C MET A 130 12.14 1.18 29.87
N GLU A 131 13.36 0.80 29.52
CA GLU A 131 14.40 1.78 29.22
C GLU A 131 14.18 2.38 27.83
N GLN A 132 14.57 3.64 27.65
CA GLN A 132 14.40 4.33 26.38
C GLN A 132 15.08 3.58 25.22
N ILE A 133 16.26 3.00 25.48
CA ILE A 133 17.02 2.23 24.49
C ILE A 133 16.25 1.00 23.98
N ASP A 134 15.47 0.35 24.85
CA ASP A 134 14.64 -0.80 24.47
C ASP A 134 13.44 -0.34 23.65
N VAL A 135 12.82 0.77 24.03
CA VAL A 135 11.70 1.36 23.26
C VAL A 135 12.16 1.75 21.85
N GLU A 136 13.34 2.37 21.74
CA GLU A 136 13.94 2.81 20.47
C GLU A 136 14.24 1.64 19.53
N ARG A 137 14.70 0.50 20.05
CA ARG A 137 15.04 -0.70 19.26
C ARG A 137 13.90 -1.14 18.33
N SER A 138 12.65 -1.05 18.78
CA SER A 138 11.47 -1.50 18.01
C SER A 138 10.87 -0.43 17.08
N GLN A 139 11.31 0.83 17.17
CA GLN A 139 10.63 1.95 16.52
C GLN A 139 10.58 1.84 14.99
N GLU A 140 11.66 1.37 14.35
CA GLU A 140 11.69 1.24 12.90
C GLU A 140 10.63 0.26 12.37
N PHE A 141 10.37 -0.84 13.09
CA PHE A 141 9.37 -1.83 12.70
C PHE A 141 7.94 -1.30 12.86
N ARG A 142 7.71 -0.40 13.82
CA ARG A 142 6.42 0.28 14.06
C ARG A 142 6.06 1.33 13.00
N LYS A 143 7.00 1.70 12.12
CA LYS A 143 6.75 2.66 11.03
C LYS A 143 5.98 2.03 9.86
N CYS A 144 5.77 0.72 9.85
CA CYS A 144 4.97 0.07 8.83
C CYS A 144 3.53 0.61 8.83
N ILE A 145 3.07 1.11 7.68
CA ILE A 145 1.74 1.70 7.51
C ILE A 145 0.74 0.77 6.81
N GLU A 146 1.10 -0.51 6.67
CA GLU A 146 0.26 -1.52 6.00
C GLU A 146 -0.16 -1.13 4.57
N CYS A 147 0.73 -0.47 3.83
CA CYS A 147 0.50 -0.16 2.42
C CYS A 147 0.52 -1.39 1.50
N PHE A 148 1.04 -2.51 2.00
CA PHE A 148 1.20 -3.79 1.30
C PHE A 148 2.00 -3.75 -0.01
N LEU A 149 2.72 -2.66 -0.30
CA LEU A 149 3.63 -2.60 -1.47
C LEU A 149 4.73 -3.67 -1.40
N CYS A 150 5.21 -4.00 -0.19
CA CYS A 150 6.18 -5.08 0.00
C CYS A 150 5.60 -6.46 -0.32
N GLN A 151 4.33 -6.69 0.02
CA GLN A 151 3.60 -7.92 -0.32
C GLN A 151 3.38 -8.00 -1.83
N ASP A 152 2.99 -6.88 -2.45
CA ASP A 152 2.77 -6.75 -3.90
C ASP A 152 4.04 -7.02 -4.73
N THR A 153 5.20 -6.61 -4.21
CA THR A 153 6.50 -6.84 -4.84
C THR A 153 6.97 -8.29 -4.73
N CYS A 154 6.50 -9.04 -3.72
CA CYS A 154 7.04 -10.35 -3.40
C CYS A 154 6.55 -11.42 -4.38
N HIS A 155 7.44 -11.96 -5.22
CA HIS A 155 7.10 -13.01 -6.19
C HIS A 155 6.45 -14.25 -5.55
N VAL A 156 6.84 -14.61 -4.32
CA VAL A 156 6.23 -15.75 -3.58
C VAL A 156 4.74 -15.51 -3.32
N ILE A 157 4.33 -14.29 -3.00
CA ILE A 157 2.91 -13.97 -2.79
C ILE A 157 2.22 -13.76 -4.13
N ARG A 158 2.89 -13.12 -5.07
CA ARG A 158 2.30 -12.67 -6.32
C ARG A 158 2.05 -13.80 -7.32
N ASP A 159 3.00 -14.72 -7.44
CA ASP A 159 3.06 -15.69 -8.53
C ASP A 159 2.84 -17.14 -8.05
N HIS A 160 2.82 -17.39 -6.74
CA HIS A 160 2.70 -18.72 -6.13
C HIS A 160 1.58 -18.77 -5.07
N GLU A 161 0.34 -18.89 -5.52
CA GLU A 161 -0.83 -18.90 -4.63
C GLU A 161 -0.75 -20.04 -3.59
N GLU A 162 -0.21 -21.19 -3.98
CA GLU A 162 0.01 -22.36 -3.14
C GLU A 162 0.89 -22.07 -1.92
N ASN A 163 1.77 -21.06 -2.00
CA ASN A 163 2.67 -20.72 -0.91
C ASN A 163 2.03 -19.77 0.11
N LYS A 164 0.91 -19.12 -0.20
CA LYS A 164 0.27 -18.13 0.70
C LYS A 164 -0.19 -18.74 2.02
N GLU A 165 -0.46 -20.05 2.06
CA GLU A 165 -0.79 -20.74 3.31
C GLU A 165 0.39 -20.73 4.28
N ALA A 166 1.58 -21.10 3.82
CA ALA A 166 2.78 -21.22 4.64
C ALA A 166 3.62 -19.93 4.75
N PHE A 167 3.46 -19.00 3.81
CA PHE A 167 4.27 -17.79 3.70
C PHE A 167 3.43 -16.52 3.91
N ALA A 168 3.62 -15.88 5.07
CA ALA A 168 2.92 -14.64 5.41
C ALA A 168 3.48 -13.41 4.63
N GLY A 169 4.79 -13.38 4.41
CA GLY A 169 5.48 -12.34 3.64
C GLY A 169 6.06 -11.18 4.44
N PRO A 170 6.76 -10.25 3.73
CA PRO A 170 7.58 -9.21 4.35
C PRO A 170 6.86 -8.34 5.38
N ARG A 171 5.57 -8.03 5.20
CA ARG A 171 4.82 -7.24 6.19
C ARG A 171 4.80 -7.92 7.57
N PHE A 172 4.63 -9.22 7.60
CA PHE A 172 4.48 -9.97 8.85
C PHE A 172 5.82 -10.33 9.48
N PHE A 173 6.89 -10.46 8.68
CA PHE A 173 8.25 -10.52 9.24
C PHE A 173 8.59 -9.25 10.02
N ILE A 174 8.20 -8.08 9.51
CA ILE A 174 8.34 -6.82 10.24
C ILE A 174 7.47 -6.80 11.50
N ARG A 175 6.24 -7.34 11.46
CA ARG A 175 5.38 -7.44 12.65
C ARG A 175 5.97 -8.35 13.71
N LEU A 176 6.51 -9.50 13.32
CA LEU A 176 7.14 -10.45 14.25
C LEU A 176 8.39 -9.86 14.87
N ALA A 177 9.23 -9.16 14.08
CA ALA A 177 10.37 -8.43 14.61
C ALA A 177 9.95 -7.30 15.57
N GLU A 178 8.84 -6.61 15.30
CA GLU A 178 8.29 -5.61 16.21
C GLU A 178 7.91 -6.20 17.58
N LEU A 179 7.33 -7.40 17.58
CA LEU A 179 6.95 -8.13 18.80
C LEU A 179 8.19 -8.66 19.54
N ASP A 180 9.06 -9.39 18.84
CA ASP A 180 10.32 -9.93 19.41
C ASP A 180 11.22 -8.85 20.02
N MET A 181 11.20 -7.64 19.45
CA MET A 181 11.94 -6.50 19.98
C MET A 181 11.14 -5.62 20.94
N HIS A 182 9.91 -6.00 21.29
CA HIS A 182 9.13 -5.27 22.26
C HIS A 182 9.78 -5.42 23.64
N PRO A 183 10.05 -4.32 24.40
CA PRO A 183 10.84 -4.37 25.64
C PRO A 183 10.30 -5.26 26.77
N LEU A 184 9.04 -5.69 26.62
CA LEU A 184 8.29 -6.45 27.60
C LEU A 184 7.85 -7.81 27.04
N ASP A 185 8.29 -8.17 25.83
CA ASP A 185 8.08 -9.52 25.30
C ASP A 185 9.10 -10.45 25.98
N THR A 186 8.63 -11.61 26.46
CA THR A 186 9.42 -12.57 27.26
C THR A 186 9.32 -13.96 26.71
#